data_AF-A0A0W0TLK4-F1
#
_entry.id   AF-A0A0W0TLK4-F1
#
_cell.length_a   1.000
_cell.length_b   1.000
_cell.length_c   1.000
_cell.angle_alpha   90.00
_cell.angle_beta   90.00
_cell.angle_gamma   90.00
#
_symmetry.space_group_name_H-M   'P 1'
#
loop_
_entity.id
_entity.type
_entity.pdbx_description
1 polymer ?
#
loop_
_entity_poly.entity_id
_entity_poly.type
_entity_poly.pdbx_seq_one_letter_code
_entity_poly.pdbx_strand_id
1 'polypeptide(L)'
;MVFSTWYVFALTSLVLYGAWGYWGTRAAGFVNPLTLTFYSSVGVMIAGFVALFLLEFKPESSLRGNSYALLNGLANGVACIFFVAALRRGPAMPVVLITSMYPLVTLLLSLIFLKQGLTMRQSIGMVFALAALVLFSLE
;
A
#
# COMPACT_ATOMS: atom_id res chain seq x y z
N MET A 1 28.30 -4.00 -8.78
CA MET A 1 26.89 -4.20 -9.17
C MET A 1 26.25 -2.82 -9.21
N VAL A 2 25.96 -2.30 -10.40
CA VAL A 2 25.19 -1.05 -10.52
C VAL A 2 23.74 -1.42 -10.21
N PHE A 3 23.24 -1.02 -9.05
CA PHE A 3 21.81 -1.17 -8.76
C PHE A 3 21.05 -0.39 -9.82
N SER A 4 20.22 -1.09 -10.60
CA SER A 4 19.40 -0.46 -11.61
C SER A 4 18.45 0.54 -10.95
N THR A 5 18.20 1.68 -11.59
CA THR A 5 17.46 2.82 -11.02
C THR A 5 16.08 2.41 -10.45
N TRP A 6 15.43 1.39 -11.02
CA TRP A 6 14.16 0.86 -10.52
C TRP A 6 14.26 0.30 -9.09
N TYR A 7 15.40 -0.31 -8.74
CA TYR A 7 15.62 -0.89 -7.42
C TYR A 7 15.77 0.19 -6.34
N VAL A 8 16.42 1.31 -6.69
CA VAL A 8 16.56 2.47 -5.79
C VAL A 8 15.19 3.09 -5.51
N PHE A 9 14.33 3.26 -6.53
CA PHE A 9 12.97 3.75 -6.31
C PHE A 9 12.14 2.81 -5.44
N ALA A 10 12.27 1.49 -5.62
CA ALA A 10 11.58 0.51 -4.79
C ALA A 10 12.06 0.49 -3.33
N LEU A 11 13.37 0.63 -3.08
CA LEU A 11 13.88 0.76 -1.72
C LEU A 11 13.45 2.08 -1.07
N THR A 12 13.45 3.17 -1.83
CA THR A 12 13.00 4.47 -1.32
C THR A 12 11.51 4.40 -0.94
N SER A 13 10.67 3.78 -1.76
CA SER A 13 9.25 3.61 -1.44
C SER A 13 9.05 2.73 -0.22
N LEU A 14 9.82 1.64 -0.05
CA LEU A 14 9.79 0.79 1.14
C LEU A 14 10.03 1.60 2.43
N VAL A 15 11.06 2.45 2.44
CA VAL A 15 11.38 3.31 3.59
C VAL A 15 10.24 4.29 3.87
N LEU A 16 9.68 4.92 2.83
CA LEU A 16 8.56 5.86 2.98
C LEU A 16 7.28 5.18 3.46
N TYR A 17 6.97 3.96 3.00
CA TYR A 17 5.84 3.18 3.49
C TYR A 17 6.01 2.79 4.96
N GLY A 18 7.23 2.44 5.38
CA GLY A 18 7.55 2.18 6.79
C GLY A 18 7.32 3.43 7.65
N ALA A 19 7.75 4.60 7.18
CA ALA A 19 7.55 5.86 7.88
C ALA A 19 6.06 6.23 7.97
N TRP A 20 5.31 6.06 6.87
CA TRP A 20 3.85 6.22 6.83
C TRP A 20 3.16 5.32 7.87
N GLY A 21 3.53 4.03 7.94
CA GLY A 21 2.97 3.09 8.91
C GLY A 21 3.23 3.53 10.36
N TYR A 22 4.47 3.92 10.67
CA TYR A 22 4.85 4.40 12.01
C TYR A 22 4.05 5.64 12.44
N TRP A 23 4.00 6.67 11.59
CA TRP A 23 3.25 7.89 11.91
C TRP A 23 1.74 7.65 11.97
N GLY A 24 1.20 6.82 11.08
CA GLY A 24 -0.21 6.43 11.08
C GLY A 24 -0.62 5.73 12.37
N THR A 25 0.18 4.75 12.81
CA THR A 25 -0.01 4.07 14.10
C THR A 25 0.05 5.03 15.27
N ARG A 26 1.06 5.92 15.31
CA ARG A 26 1.17 6.90 16.41
C ARG A 26 0.00 7.86 16.44
N ALA A 27 -0.38 8.42 15.29
CA ALA A 27 -1.47 9.37 15.20
C ALA A 27 -2.82 8.73 15.55
N ALA A 28 -3.05 7.45 15.22
CA ALA A 28 -4.30 6.75 15.54
C ALA A 28 -4.61 6.71 17.06
N GLY A 29 -3.56 6.75 17.90
CA GLY A 29 -3.69 6.87 19.35
C GLY A 29 -4.05 8.26 19.86
N PHE A 30 -3.76 9.32 19.10
CA PHE A 30 -4.02 10.71 19.51
C PHE A 30 -5.27 11.32 18.87
N VAL A 31 -5.66 10.90 17.66
CA VAL A 31 -6.73 11.55 16.88
C VAL A 31 -7.76 10.55 16.35
N ASN A 32 -9.01 11.01 16.17
CA ASN A 32 -10.12 10.23 15.62
C ASN A 32 -9.77 9.62 14.25
N PRO A 33 -10.26 8.42 13.86
CA PRO A 33 -9.93 7.82 12.56
C PRO A 33 -10.29 8.71 11.39
N LEU A 34 -11.41 9.44 11.50
CA LEU A 34 -11.86 10.35 10.46
C LEU A 34 -10.88 11.51 10.30
N THR A 35 -10.38 12.07 11.40
CA THR A 35 -9.38 13.14 11.39
C THR A 35 -8.06 12.65 10.80
N LEU A 36 -7.58 11.47 11.21
CA LEU A 36 -6.35 10.90 10.66
C LEU A 36 -6.48 10.60 9.17
N THR A 37 -7.60 10.03 8.74
CA THR A 37 -7.87 9.73 7.32
C THR A 37 -7.96 11.03 6.50
N PHE A 38 -8.60 12.06 7.05
CA PHE A 38 -8.71 13.37 6.41
C PHE A 38 -7.33 13.99 6.18
N TYR A 39 -6.50 14.11 7.23
CA TYR A 39 -5.17 14.67 7.10
C TYR A 39 -4.25 13.82 6.22
N SER A 40 -4.37 12.49 6.26
CA SER A 40 -3.63 11.59 5.37
C SER A 40 -4.02 11.81 3.91
N SER A 41 -5.32 11.97 3.63
CA SER A 41 -5.83 12.27 2.29
C SER A 41 -5.34 13.63 1.78
N VAL A 42 -5.31 14.65 2.64
CA VAL A 42 -4.74 15.97 2.32
C VAL A 42 -3.25 15.84 1.99
N GLY A 43 -2.49 15.07 2.77
CA GLY A 43 -1.07 14.82 2.50
C GLY A 43 -0.83 14.16 1.14
N VAL A 44 -1.61 13.11 0.81
CA VAL A 44 -1.55 12.43 -0.49
C VAL A 44 -1.94 13.38 -1.63
N MET A 45 -2.95 14.22 -1.41
CA MET A 45 -3.38 15.21 -2.40
C MET A 45 -2.27 16.24 -2.69
N ILE A 46 -1.61 16.77 -1.65
CA ILE A 46 -0.47 17.68 -1.81
C ILE A 46 0.66 17.00 -2.58
N ALA A 47 1.01 15.77 -2.22
CA ALA A 47 2.03 15.00 -2.94
C ALA A 47 1.66 14.80 -4.42
N GLY A 48 0.37 14.54 -4.70
CA GLY A 48 -0.16 14.46 -6.06
C GLY A 48 0.02 15.77 -6.84
N PHE A 49 -0.33 16.91 -6.27
CA PHE A 49 -0.12 18.22 -6.90
C PHE A 49 1.35 18.50 -7.17
N VAL A 50 2.24 18.25 -6.19
CA VAL A 50 3.68 18.41 -6.37
C VAL A 50 4.19 17.55 -7.52
N ALA A 51 3.72 16.30 -7.63
CA ALA A 51 4.07 15.43 -8.75
C ALA A 51 3.59 15.99 -10.10
N LEU A 52 2.39 16.59 -10.18
CA LEU A 52 1.89 17.22 -11.41
C LEU A 52 2.80 18.38 -11.88
N PHE A 53 3.28 19.20 -10.94
CA PHE A 53 4.17 20.33 -11.24
C PHE A 53 5.59 19.88 -11.61
N LEU A 54 6.12 18.84 -10.95
CA LEU A 54 7.49 18.36 -11.19
C LEU A 54 7.62 17.48 -12.44
N LEU A 55 6.56 16.79 -12.85
CA LEU A 55 6.59 15.77 -13.92
C LEU A 55 5.93 16.21 -15.23
N GLU A 56 5.69 17.51 -15.42
CA GLU A 56 5.08 18.08 -16.65
C GLU A 56 3.84 17.29 -17.12
N PHE A 57 2.79 17.30 -16.30
CA PHE A 57 1.60 16.46 -16.51
C PHE A 57 1.06 16.52 -17.95
N LYS A 58 1.12 15.38 -18.64
CA LYS A 58 0.47 15.14 -19.93
C LYS A 58 -0.69 14.16 -19.69
N PRO A 59 -1.95 14.62 -19.75
CA PRO A 59 -3.10 13.74 -19.54
C PRO A 59 -3.07 12.60 -20.57
N GLU A 60 -2.99 11.36 -20.09
CA GLU A 60 -3.04 10.20 -20.97
C GLU A 60 -4.48 9.96 -21.42
N SER A 61 -4.70 9.83 -22.73
CA SER A 61 -6.06 9.75 -23.32
C SER A 61 -6.67 8.34 -23.24
N SER A 62 -6.04 7.41 -22.51
CA SER A 62 -6.54 6.05 -22.36
C SER A 62 -7.67 6.01 -21.32
N LEU A 63 -8.92 5.93 -21.79
CA LEU A 63 -10.09 5.80 -20.92
C LEU A 63 -9.99 4.58 -19.98
N ARG A 64 -9.37 3.48 -20.46
CA ARG A 64 -9.11 2.27 -19.66
C ARG A 64 -8.02 2.52 -18.61
N GLY A 65 -6.93 3.19 -18.97
CA GLY A 65 -5.86 3.50 -18.02
C GLY A 65 -6.36 4.40 -16.88
N ASN A 66 -7.12 5.43 -17.23
CA ASN A 66 -7.68 6.38 -16.28
C ASN A 66 -8.70 5.72 -15.33
N SER A 67 -9.49 4.76 -15.81
CA SER A 67 -10.43 4.03 -14.93
C SER A 67 -9.70 3.14 -13.93
N TYR A 68 -8.64 2.44 -14.32
CA TYR A 68 -7.81 1.66 -13.38
C TYR A 68 -7.08 2.56 -12.37
N ALA A 69 -6.56 3.71 -12.80
CA ALA A 69 -5.93 4.68 -11.91
C ALA A 69 -6.93 5.24 -10.88
N LEU A 70 -8.16 5.54 -11.30
CA LEU A 70 -9.22 5.99 -10.41
C LEU A 70 -9.63 4.91 -9.40
N LEU A 71 -9.82 3.67 -9.87
CA LEU A 71 -10.13 2.53 -9.00
C LEU A 71 -9.02 2.27 -7.98
N ASN A 72 -7.75 2.41 -8.37
CA ASN A 72 -6.61 2.32 -7.46
C ASN A 72 -6.69 3.40 -6.36
N GLY A 73 -6.98 4.65 -6.73
CA GLY A 73 -7.13 5.75 -5.77
C GLY A 73 -8.29 5.53 -4.79
N LEU A 74 -9.46 5.10 -5.30
CA LEU A 74 -10.62 4.78 -4.49
C LEU A 74 -10.36 3.61 -3.53
N ALA A 75 -9.74 2.53 -4.03
CA ALA A 75 -9.36 1.39 -3.19
C ALA A 75 -8.39 1.80 -2.08
N ASN A 76 -7.39 2.64 -2.39
CA ASN A 76 -6.45 3.16 -1.40
C ASN A 76 -7.15 4.03 -0.33
N GLY A 77 -8.06 4.91 -0.73
CA GLY A 77 -8.82 5.75 0.20
C GLY A 77 -9.70 4.92 1.15
N VAL A 78 -10.45 3.96 0.60
CA VAL A 78 -11.28 3.04 1.40
C VAL A 78 -10.42 2.18 2.33
N ALA A 79 -9.31 1.63 1.83
CA ALA A 79 -8.38 0.85 2.63
C ALA A 79 -7.80 1.64 3.81
N CYS A 80 -7.49 2.92 3.61
CA CYS A 80 -7.01 3.81 4.68
C CYS A 80 -8.03 3.96 5.81
N ILE A 81 -9.33 4.12 5.48
CA ILE A 81 -10.41 4.19 6.49
C ILE A 81 -10.44 2.93 7.35
N PHE A 82 -10.43 1.75 6.71
CA PHE A 82 -10.44 0.47 7.41
C PHE A 82 -9.16 0.23 8.21
N PHE A 83 -8.00 0.61 7.69
CA PHE A 83 -6.71 0.49 8.37
C PHE A 83 -6.69 1.32 9.67
N VAL A 84 -7.11 2.59 9.61
CA VAL A 84 -7.15 3.43 10.81
C VAL A 84 -8.21 2.94 11.81
N ALA A 85 -9.35 2.46 11.32
CA ALA A 85 -10.36 1.83 12.18
C ALA A 85 -9.82 0.58 12.90
N ALA A 86 -9.00 -0.23 12.21
CA ALA A 86 -8.34 -1.40 12.78
C ALA A 86 -7.28 -1.00 13.83
N LEU A 87 -6.44 0.00 13.55
CA LEU A 87 -5.44 0.53 14.50
C LEU A 87 -6.06 1.05 15.81
N ARG A 88 -7.33 1.44 15.78
CA ARG A 88 -8.05 1.87 16.98
C ARG A 88 -8.64 0.75 17.83
N ARG A 89 -8.98 -0.36 17.20
CA ARG A 89 -9.68 -1.48 17.85
C ARG A 89 -8.75 -2.63 18.19
N GLY A 90 -7.58 -2.69 17.57
CA GLY A 90 -6.62 -3.76 17.72
C GLY A 90 -5.20 -3.25 18.00
N PRO A 91 -4.29 -4.18 18.33
CA PRO A 91 -2.89 -3.87 18.52
C PRO A 91 -2.25 -3.38 17.22
N ALA A 92 -1.41 -2.36 17.31
CA ALA A 92 -0.85 -1.72 16.13
C ALA A 92 0.02 -2.64 15.28
N MET A 93 0.87 -3.45 15.93
CA MET A 93 1.86 -4.28 15.23
C MET A 93 1.18 -5.39 14.41
N PRO A 94 0.23 -6.19 14.96
CA PRO A 94 -0.51 -7.15 14.15
C PRO A 94 -1.31 -6.50 13.02
N VAL A 95 -1.95 -5.34 13.25
CA VAL A 95 -2.71 -4.64 12.21
C VAL A 95 -1.81 -4.24 11.04
N VAL A 96 -0.64 -3.65 11.31
CA VAL A 96 0.33 -3.25 10.26
C VAL A 96 0.86 -4.47 9.49
N LEU A 97 1.13 -5.58 10.19
CA LEU A 97 1.67 -6.78 9.56
C LEU A 97 0.64 -7.50 8.69
N ILE A 98 -0.62 -7.59 9.15
CA ILE A 98 -1.73 -8.13 8.38
C ILE A 98 -1.95 -7.31 7.10
N THR A 99 -1.98 -5.97 7.20
CA THR A 99 -2.20 -5.14 6.02
C THR A 99 -1.01 -5.14 5.06
N SER A 100 0.22 -5.33 5.56
CA SER A 100 1.43 -5.45 4.73
C SER A 100 1.43 -6.70 3.82
N MET A 101 0.51 -7.64 4.02
CA MET A 101 0.31 -8.80 3.15
C MET A 101 -0.57 -8.53 1.93
N TYR A 102 -0.99 -7.29 1.68
CA TYR A 102 -1.70 -6.92 0.46
C TYR A 102 -1.04 -7.42 -0.86
N PRO A 103 0.31 -7.56 -0.99
CA PRO A 103 0.90 -8.11 -2.21
C PRO A 103 0.43 -9.52 -2.53
N LEU A 104 0.05 -10.32 -1.51
CA LEU A 104 -0.53 -11.65 -1.71
C LEU A 104 -1.90 -11.56 -2.39
N VAL A 105 -2.75 -10.62 -1.95
CA VAL A 105 -4.04 -10.36 -2.57
C VAL A 105 -3.83 -9.86 -4.00
N THR A 106 -2.89 -8.94 -4.22
CA THR A 106 -2.52 -8.45 -5.56
C THR A 106 -2.06 -9.58 -6.48
N LEU A 107 -1.27 -10.52 -5.97
CA LEU A 107 -0.80 -11.69 -6.72
C LEU A 107 -1.97 -12.61 -7.11
N LEU A 108 -2.88 -12.90 -6.18
CA LEU A 108 -4.10 -13.69 -6.46
C LEU A 108 -5.00 -13.00 -7.49
N LEU A 109 -5.22 -11.69 -7.37
CA LEU A 109 -5.99 -10.92 -8.35
C LEU A 109 -5.29 -10.95 -9.73
N SER A 110 -3.97 -10.85 -9.76
CA SER A 110 -3.19 -10.93 -11.01
C SER A 110 -3.32 -12.30 -11.68
N LEU A 111 -3.39 -13.37 -10.90
CA LEU A 111 -3.61 -14.73 -11.43
C LEU A 111 -5.01 -14.87 -12.04
N ILE A 112 -6.03 -14.36 -11.34
CA ILE A 112 -7.43 -14.46 -11.77
C ILE A 112 -7.69 -13.60 -13.01
N PHE A 113 -7.26 -12.33 -12.99
CA PHE A 113 -7.62 -11.34 -14.01
C PHE A 113 -6.59 -11.21 -15.13
N LEU A 114 -5.29 -11.27 -14.84
CA LEU A 114 -4.22 -11.10 -15.83
C LEU A 114 -3.74 -12.44 -16.40
N LYS A 115 -4.18 -13.58 -15.83
CA LYS A 115 -3.82 -14.95 -16.27
C LYS A 115 -2.31 -15.18 -16.40
N GLN A 116 -1.50 -14.42 -15.67
CA GLN A 116 -0.05 -14.63 -15.64
C GLN A 116 0.24 -15.91 -14.87
N GLY A 117 1.09 -16.79 -15.40
CA GLY A 117 1.49 -18.01 -14.71
C GLY A 117 2.33 -17.71 -13.47
N LEU A 118 2.01 -18.35 -12.34
CA LEU A 118 2.87 -18.35 -11.15
C LEU A 118 4.12 -19.16 -11.43
N THR A 119 5.29 -18.55 -11.22
CA THR A 119 6.54 -19.32 -11.17
C THR A 119 6.62 -20.08 -9.83
N MET A 120 7.26 -21.26 -9.82
CA MET A 120 7.45 -22.02 -8.58
C MET A 120 8.15 -21.21 -7.47
N ARG A 121 9.04 -20.29 -7.85
CA ARG A 121 9.73 -19.39 -6.90
C ARG A 121 8.76 -18.41 -6.22
N GLN A 122 7.80 -17.86 -6.96
CA GLN A 122 6.78 -16.96 -6.39
C GLN A 122 5.84 -17.71 -5.44
N SER A 123 5.44 -18.93 -5.80
CA SER A 123 4.59 -19.77 -4.95
C SER A 123 5.27 -20.10 -3.61
N ILE A 124 6.56 -20.46 -3.64
CA ILE A 124 7.33 -20.71 -2.42
C ILE A 124 7.43 -19.43 -1.57
N GLY A 125 7.74 -18.28 -2.19
CA GLY A 125 7.77 -17.00 -1.49
C GLY A 125 6.44 -16.63 -0.83
N MET A 126 5.32 -16.95 -1.49
CA MET A 126 3.98 -16.75 -0.94
C MET A 126 3.72 -17.61 0.30
N VAL A 127 4.13 -18.88 0.29
CA VAL A 127 4.03 -19.77 1.47
C VAL A 127 4.86 -19.22 2.64
N PHE A 128 6.08 -18.76 2.38
CA PHE A 128 6.92 -18.15 3.42
C PHE A 128 6.31 -16.84 3.98
N ALA A 129 5.74 -15.99 3.13
CA ALA A 129 5.07 -14.77 3.57
C ALA A 129 3.85 -15.06 4.46
N LEU A 130 3.04 -16.06 4.09
CA LEU A 130 1.91 -16.52 4.90
C LEU A 130 2.37 -17.11 6.24
N ALA A 131 3.44 -17.91 6.25
CA ALA A 131 4.00 -18.46 7.48
C ALA A 131 4.51 -17.35 8.41
N ALA A 132 5.21 -16.35 7.87
CA ALA A 132 5.66 -15.18 8.63
C ALA A 132 4.47 -14.41 9.22
N LEU A 133 3.40 -14.21 8.44
CA LEU A 133 2.17 -13.56 8.92
C LEU A 133 1.56 -14.32 10.10
N VAL A 134 1.40 -15.64 9.99
CA VAL A 134 0.81 -16.45 11.06
C VAL A 134 1.63 -16.30 12.33
N LEU A 135 2.96 -16.40 12.24
CA LEU A 135 3.85 -16.22 13.39
C LEU A 135 3.72 -14.82 14.02
N PHE A 136 3.62 -13.77 13.21
CA PHE A 136 3.44 -12.41 13.71
C PHE A 136 2.02 -12.14 14.27
N SER A 137 1.01 -12.89 13.82
CA SER A 137 -0.37 -12.77 14.31
C SER A 137 -0.61 -13.56 15.60
N LEU A 138 0.25 -14.55 15.89
CA LEU A 138 0.27 -15.30 17.13
C LEU A 138 1.02 -14.48 18.19
N GLU A 139 0.44 -13.33 18.56
CA GLU A 139 0.72 -12.62 19.82
C GLU A 139 -0.37 -12.93 20.84
#